data_AF-A0A497S1E9-F1
#
_entry.id   AF-A0A497S1E9-F1
#
_cell.length_a   1.000
_cell.length_b   1.000
_cell.length_c   1.000
_cell.angle_alpha   90.00
_cell.angle_beta   90.00
_cell.angle_gamma   90.00
#
_symmetry.space_group_name_H-M   'P 1'
#
loop_
_entity.id
_entity.type
_entity.pdbx_description
1 polymer ?
#
loop_
_entity_poly.entity_id
_entity_poly.type
_entity_poly.pdbx_seq_one_letter_code
_entity_poly.pdbx_strand_id
1 'polypeptide(L)'
;MKSVIELKEGKLIVVTDIHGNLNDFQRYIEIWRKYENKNTVSIVFTGDLIHAMTEMENDKSIEILELSMSLIKNDGFIILLGNHEWSHIADISVYKGFRNQSKEFIENLKMKFQEKWSDKFEGYIKFFHDLPIALKTGNGVFISHAGPPIGINSLKDIENSIDKGYSEFNSVLYGLLWNRPYRDYSEYDVEIFLDKIKCNAMIVGHTPVDGIEIFGDKQLILSSSFSIGKKAYIILDLEKKIGNANDLLKFVRYLN
;
A
#
# COMPACT_ATOMS: atom_id res chain seq x y z
N MET A 1 16.70 -5.63 -2.22
CA MET A 1 15.80 -4.90 -3.13
C MET A 1 15.84 -3.41 -2.80
N LYS A 2 15.40 -2.50 -3.68
CA LYS A 2 15.27 -1.08 -3.29
C LYS A 2 14.03 -0.93 -2.40
N SER A 3 14.23 -0.41 -1.18
CA SER A 3 13.16 -0.12 -0.22
C SER A 3 12.23 0.99 -0.71
N VAL A 4 12.73 1.94 -1.52
CA VAL A 4 11.92 2.95 -2.20
C VAL A 4 12.07 2.80 -3.72
N ILE A 5 10.94 2.70 -4.41
CA ILE A 5 10.90 2.70 -5.88
C ILE A 5 10.82 4.13 -6.40
N GLU A 6 11.53 4.42 -7.49
CA GLU A 6 11.42 5.70 -8.20
C GLU A 6 10.81 5.51 -9.59
N LEU A 7 9.72 6.22 -9.88
CA LEU A 7 9.12 6.30 -11.22
C LEU A 7 9.22 7.72 -11.77
N LYS A 8 9.93 7.91 -12.89
CA LYS A 8 10.22 9.24 -13.42
C LYS A 8 9.19 9.77 -14.41
N GLU A 9 8.61 8.89 -15.22
CA GLU A 9 7.75 9.26 -16.35
C GLU A 9 6.65 8.21 -16.59
N GLY A 10 5.68 8.56 -17.44
CA GLY A 10 4.54 7.72 -17.76
C GLY A 10 3.33 7.94 -16.87
N LYS A 11 2.51 6.91 -16.70
CA LYS A 11 1.32 6.94 -15.85
C LYS A 11 1.42 5.91 -14.74
N LEU A 12 0.87 6.28 -13.59
CA LEU A 12 0.81 5.42 -12.42
C LEU A 12 -0.63 5.29 -11.95
N ILE A 13 -1.12 4.06 -11.91
CA ILE A 13 -2.38 3.71 -11.26
C ILE A 13 -2.07 3.44 -9.79
N VAL A 14 -2.70 4.18 -8.87
CA VAL A 14 -2.51 3.98 -7.42
C VAL A 14 -3.78 3.37 -6.84
N VAL A 15 -3.60 2.23 -6.17
CA VAL A 15 -4.65 1.45 -5.52
C VAL A 15 -4.23 1.18 -4.08
N THR A 16 -5.14 1.38 -3.13
CA THR A 16 -4.89 1.11 -1.70
C THR A 16 -5.56 -0.19 -1.25
N ASP A 17 -5.62 -0.39 0.07
CA ASP A 17 -6.11 -1.55 0.83
C ASP A 17 -7.14 -2.39 0.08
N ILE A 18 -6.83 -3.68 -0.12
CA ILE A 18 -7.68 -4.66 -0.82
C ILE A 18 -8.39 -5.59 0.16
N HIS A 19 -7.72 -5.98 1.24
CA HIS A 19 -8.25 -6.80 2.34
C HIS A 19 -9.00 -8.05 1.88
N GLY A 20 -8.35 -8.88 1.06
CA GLY A 20 -8.93 -10.15 0.63
C GLY A 20 -10.06 -10.04 -0.40
N ASN A 21 -10.41 -8.84 -0.88
CA ASN A 21 -11.47 -8.66 -1.87
C ASN A 21 -10.98 -8.93 -3.31
N LEU A 22 -11.07 -10.19 -3.72
CA LEU A 22 -10.58 -10.63 -5.04
C LEU A 22 -11.31 -9.95 -6.20
N ASN A 23 -12.61 -9.65 -6.06
CA ASN A 23 -13.38 -9.01 -7.11
C ASN A 23 -12.81 -7.63 -7.43
N ASP A 24 -12.57 -6.80 -6.41
CA ASP A 24 -12.00 -5.46 -6.62
C ASP A 24 -10.56 -5.55 -7.11
N PHE A 25 -9.75 -6.46 -6.57
CA PHE A 25 -8.39 -6.71 -7.07
C PHE A 25 -8.39 -7.00 -8.58
N GLN A 26 -9.22 -7.94 -9.03
CA GLN A 26 -9.32 -8.30 -10.46
C GLN A 26 -9.77 -7.13 -11.32
N ARG A 27 -10.71 -6.31 -10.86
CA ARG A 27 -11.15 -5.11 -11.58
C ARG A 27 -10.03 -4.09 -11.74
N TYR A 28 -9.16 -3.93 -10.74
CA TYR A 28 -7.98 -3.09 -10.88
C TYR A 28 -6.96 -3.66 -11.86
N ILE A 29 -6.77 -4.98 -11.87
CA ILE A 29 -5.96 -5.65 -12.90
C ILE A 29 -6.55 -5.39 -14.29
N GLU A 30 -7.86 -5.49 -14.49
CA GLU A 30 -8.51 -5.17 -15.76
C GLU A 30 -8.33 -3.70 -16.17
N ILE A 31 -8.44 -2.77 -15.22
CA ILE A 31 -8.18 -1.35 -15.47
C ILE A 31 -6.74 -1.15 -15.93
N TRP A 32 -5.75 -1.76 -15.25
CA TRP A 32 -4.35 -1.68 -15.64
C TRP A 32 -4.10 -2.29 -17.03
N ARG A 33 -4.67 -3.47 -17.31
CA ARG A 33 -4.54 -4.17 -18.59
C ARG A 33 -5.11 -3.40 -19.78
N LYS A 34 -6.08 -2.49 -19.58
CA LYS A 34 -6.54 -1.57 -20.63
C LYS A 34 -5.42 -0.67 -21.18
N TYR A 35 -4.29 -0.59 -20.49
CA TYR A 35 -3.13 0.19 -20.87
C TYR A 35 -1.93 -0.66 -21.32
N GLU A 36 -2.03 -2.00 -21.40
CA GLU A 36 -0.93 -2.90 -21.80
C GLU A 36 -0.30 -2.52 -23.16
N ASN A 37 -1.08 -1.96 -24.09
CA ASN A 37 -0.61 -1.53 -25.41
C ASN A 37 -0.03 -0.09 -25.44
N LYS A 38 0.04 0.59 -24.30
CA LYS A 38 0.60 1.94 -24.18
C LYS A 38 1.86 1.82 -23.33
N ASN A 39 3.02 1.98 -23.97
CA ASN A 39 4.28 2.09 -23.25
C ASN A 39 4.10 3.11 -22.12
N THR A 40 4.58 2.75 -20.92
CA THR A 40 4.65 3.56 -19.69
C THR A 40 3.37 3.65 -18.82
N VAL A 41 2.69 2.55 -18.49
CA VAL A 41 1.69 2.53 -17.40
C VAL A 41 2.02 1.49 -16.34
N SER A 42 2.32 1.95 -15.13
CA SER A 42 2.49 1.10 -13.94
C SER A 42 1.22 1.12 -13.09
N ILE A 43 1.02 0.07 -12.30
CA ILE A 43 0.05 0.01 -11.20
C ILE A 43 0.81 -0.26 -9.89
N VAL A 44 0.44 0.45 -8.84
CA VAL A 44 0.94 0.22 -7.47
C VAL A 44 -0.23 -0.07 -6.53
N PHE A 45 -0.12 -1.17 -5.80
CA PHE A 45 -0.94 -1.47 -4.62
C PHE A 45 -0.15 -1.04 -3.37
N THR A 46 -0.75 -0.26 -2.47
CA THR A 46 0.00 0.29 -1.33
C THR A 46 0.18 -0.66 -0.15
N GLY A 47 -0.33 -1.90 -0.23
CA GLY A 47 -0.29 -2.88 0.85
C GLY A 47 -1.69 -3.34 1.25
N ASP A 48 -1.77 -4.09 2.36
CA ASP A 48 -3.01 -4.65 2.91
C ASP A 48 -3.82 -5.39 1.84
N LEU A 49 -3.13 -6.30 1.15
CA LEU A 49 -3.77 -7.23 0.21
C LEU A 49 -4.54 -8.31 0.95
N ILE A 50 -4.09 -8.65 2.16
CA ILE A 50 -4.59 -9.76 2.96
C ILE A 50 -5.43 -9.34 4.16
N HIS A 51 -6.10 -10.35 4.73
CA HIS A 51 -7.05 -10.29 5.85
C HIS A 51 -8.32 -9.51 5.51
N ALA A 52 -9.43 -10.22 5.36
CA ALA A 52 -10.74 -9.60 5.30
C ALA A 52 -11.05 -8.79 6.57
N MET A 53 -11.73 -7.66 6.43
CA MET A 53 -11.99 -6.74 7.53
C MET A 53 -13.23 -7.10 8.34
N THR A 54 -14.11 -7.95 7.79
CA THR A 54 -15.33 -8.44 8.46
C THR A 54 -15.55 -9.93 8.24
N GLU A 55 -16.38 -10.57 9.09
CA GLU A 55 -16.75 -12.00 8.97
C GLU A 55 -17.62 -12.31 7.74
N MET A 56 -18.37 -11.31 7.27
CA MET A 56 -19.25 -11.47 6.10
C MET A 56 -18.47 -11.48 4.79
N GLU A 57 -17.22 -11.01 4.81
CA GLU A 57 -16.36 -10.98 3.64
C GLU A 57 -15.74 -12.35 3.41
N ASN A 58 -15.88 -12.85 2.19
CA ASN A 58 -15.21 -14.06 1.74
C ASN A 58 -13.74 -13.74 1.51
N ASP A 59 -12.90 -14.03 2.51
CA ASP A 59 -11.47 -13.73 2.46
C ASP A 59 -10.77 -14.52 1.33
N LYS A 60 -10.36 -13.81 0.28
CA LYS A 60 -9.59 -14.33 -0.86
C LYS A 60 -8.13 -13.90 -0.84
N SER A 61 -7.57 -13.65 0.35
CA SER A 61 -6.16 -13.29 0.54
C SER A 61 -5.21 -14.26 -0.18
N ILE A 62 -5.43 -15.56 -0.05
CA ILE A 62 -4.55 -16.58 -0.65
C ILE A 62 -4.57 -16.48 -2.18
N GLU A 63 -5.75 -16.34 -2.78
CA GLU A 63 -5.92 -16.16 -4.22
C GLU A 63 -5.23 -14.88 -4.71
N ILE A 64 -5.38 -13.77 -3.99
CA ILE A 64 -4.74 -12.50 -4.30
C ILE A 64 -3.21 -12.62 -4.22
N LEU A 65 -2.67 -13.31 -3.21
CA LEU A 65 -1.23 -13.53 -3.08
C LEU A 65 -0.66 -14.38 -4.22
N GLU A 66 -1.31 -15.51 -4.55
CA GLU A 66 -0.86 -16.36 -5.66
C GLU A 66 -0.88 -15.60 -7.00
N LEU A 67 -1.92 -14.79 -7.24
CA LEU A 67 -2.00 -13.92 -8.43
C LEU A 67 -0.92 -12.84 -8.40
N SER A 68 -0.72 -12.17 -7.27
CA SER A 68 0.29 -11.12 -7.07
C SER A 68 1.70 -11.62 -7.34
N MET A 69 2.07 -12.78 -6.77
CA MET A 69 3.38 -13.41 -7.00
C MET A 69 3.59 -13.83 -8.46
N SER A 70 2.51 -14.10 -9.20
CA SER A 70 2.58 -14.33 -10.66
C SER A 70 2.75 -13.03 -11.44
N LEU A 71 2.07 -11.96 -11.03
CA LEU A 71 2.02 -10.67 -11.72
C LEU A 71 3.26 -9.82 -11.49
N ILE A 72 3.93 -9.95 -10.34
CA ILE A 72 5.16 -9.20 -9.99
C ILE A 72 6.30 -9.36 -11.01
N LYS A 73 6.22 -10.38 -11.87
CA LYS A 73 7.17 -10.61 -12.97
C LYS A 73 6.94 -9.70 -14.18
N ASN A 74 5.81 -9.00 -14.24
CA ASN A 74 5.48 -8.08 -15.32
C ASN A 74 5.97 -6.67 -14.96
N ASP A 75 6.66 -6.03 -15.90
CA ASP A 75 7.11 -4.66 -15.73
C ASP A 75 5.93 -3.74 -15.45
N GLY A 76 6.05 -2.92 -14.40
CA GLY A 76 5.03 -1.96 -14.00
C GLY A 76 3.96 -2.50 -13.03
N PHE A 77 4.00 -3.76 -12.61
CA PHE A 77 3.17 -4.24 -11.49
C PHE A 77 3.94 -4.13 -10.17
N ILE A 78 3.47 -3.26 -9.26
CA ILE A 78 4.16 -2.92 -8.02
C ILE A 78 3.23 -3.19 -6.84
N ILE A 79 3.76 -3.77 -5.77
CA ILE A 79 3.10 -3.91 -4.48
C ILE A 79 4.03 -3.31 -3.43
N LEU A 80 3.52 -2.42 -2.58
CA LEU A 80 4.20 -1.93 -1.39
C LEU A 80 3.83 -2.81 -0.19
N LEU A 81 4.70 -2.83 0.81
CA LEU A 81 4.45 -3.51 2.08
C LEU A 81 3.34 -2.79 2.85
N GLY A 82 2.27 -3.51 3.21
CA GLY A 82 1.25 -3.05 4.16
C GLY A 82 1.52 -3.55 5.58
N ASN A 83 0.78 -3.04 6.56
CA ASN A 83 0.92 -3.49 7.94
C ASN A 83 0.40 -4.92 8.13
N HIS A 84 -0.56 -5.37 7.32
CA HIS A 84 -1.05 -6.74 7.38
C HIS A 84 -0.01 -7.75 6.89
N GLU A 85 0.70 -7.47 5.79
CA GLU A 85 1.83 -8.31 5.35
C GLU A 85 3.01 -8.24 6.32
N TRP A 86 3.34 -7.04 6.81
CA TRP A 86 4.39 -6.82 7.82
C TRP A 86 4.15 -7.62 9.09
N SER A 87 2.89 -7.76 9.53
CA SER A 87 2.52 -8.47 10.76
C SER A 87 3.03 -9.92 10.79
N HIS A 88 3.04 -10.57 9.63
CA HIS A 88 3.55 -11.94 9.49
C HIS A 88 5.07 -11.99 9.45
N ILE A 89 5.75 -10.96 8.93
CA ILE A 89 7.21 -10.84 9.00
C ILE A 89 7.66 -10.65 10.46
N ALA A 90 6.98 -9.76 11.18
CA ALA A 90 7.31 -9.38 12.54
C ALA A 90 6.87 -10.41 13.59
N ASP A 91 6.09 -11.42 13.18
CA ASP A 91 5.41 -12.38 14.06
C ASP A 91 4.56 -11.68 15.15
N ILE A 92 3.86 -10.62 14.75
CA ILE A 92 2.98 -9.82 15.61
C ILE A 92 1.56 -9.98 15.09
N SER A 93 0.66 -10.57 15.88
CA SER A 93 -0.71 -10.79 15.45
C SER A 93 -1.49 -9.48 15.25
N VAL A 94 -2.22 -9.39 14.14
CA VAL A 94 -3.18 -8.30 13.90
C VAL A 94 -4.60 -8.70 14.28
N TYR A 95 -5.31 -7.77 14.91
CA TYR A 95 -6.65 -7.98 15.43
C TYR A 95 -7.65 -6.98 14.87
N LYS A 96 -8.84 -7.47 14.51
CA LYS A 96 -9.98 -6.64 14.13
C LYS A 96 -11.27 -7.23 14.66
N GLY A 97 -12.09 -6.43 15.34
CA GLY A 97 -13.36 -6.89 15.91
C GLY A 97 -13.21 -8.11 16.84
N PHE A 98 -12.17 -8.13 17.68
CA PHE A 98 -11.80 -9.26 18.56
C PHE A 98 -11.32 -10.54 17.85
N ARG A 99 -11.17 -10.53 16.52
CA ARG A 99 -10.63 -11.66 15.75
C ARG A 99 -9.13 -11.52 15.56
N ASN A 100 -8.40 -12.62 15.70
CA ASN A 100 -6.98 -12.69 15.33
C ASN A 100 -6.88 -13.06 13.84
N GLN A 101 -6.76 -12.05 12.99
CA GLN A 101 -6.73 -12.24 11.53
C GLN A 101 -5.47 -13.02 11.09
N SER A 102 -4.34 -12.84 11.79
CA SER A 102 -3.11 -13.61 11.50
C SER A 102 -3.34 -15.11 11.70
N LYS A 103 -4.02 -15.49 12.79
CA LYS A 103 -4.36 -16.89 13.07
C LYS A 103 -5.32 -17.46 12.01
N GLU A 104 -6.36 -16.71 11.65
CA GLU A 104 -7.33 -17.12 10.64
C GLU A 104 -6.69 -17.32 9.26
N PHE A 105 -5.72 -16.47 8.90
CA PHE A 105 -4.94 -16.65 7.69
C PHE A 105 -4.18 -17.98 7.69
N ILE A 106 -3.53 -18.34 8.81
CA ILE A 106 -2.86 -19.64 8.97
C ILE A 106 -3.86 -20.81 8.89
N GLU A 107 -5.03 -20.69 9.49
CA GLU A 107 -6.09 -21.72 9.41
C GLU A 107 -6.56 -21.91 7.96
N ASN A 108 -6.77 -20.81 7.23
CA ASN A 108 -7.11 -20.85 5.81
C ASN A 108 -6.02 -21.54 4.97
N LEU A 109 -4.73 -21.30 5.27
CA LEU A 109 -3.63 -21.99 4.61
C LEU A 109 -3.63 -23.49 4.91
N LYS A 110 -3.82 -23.88 6.17
CA LYS A 110 -3.92 -25.29 6.58
C LYS A 110 -5.06 -26.00 5.87
N MET A 111 -6.23 -25.35 5.78
CA MET A 111 -7.38 -25.91 5.07
C MET A 111 -7.10 -26.08 3.57
N LYS A 112 -6.51 -25.06 2.93
CA LYS A 112 -6.32 -25.03 1.48
C LYS A 112 -5.16 -25.88 0.97
N PHE A 113 -4.04 -25.88 1.69
CA PHE A 113 -2.81 -26.53 1.26
C PHE A 113 -2.45 -27.79 2.06
N GLN A 114 -3.22 -28.11 3.11
CA GLN A 114 -3.02 -29.30 3.94
C GLN A 114 -1.55 -29.38 4.39
N GLU A 115 -0.88 -30.51 4.22
CA GLU A 115 0.51 -30.73 4.65
C GLU A 115 1.52 -29.70 4.08
N LYS A 116 1.20 -29.02 2.97
CA LYS A 116 2.07 -28.02 2.33
C LYS A 116 1.86 -26.60 2.84
N TRP A 117 1.02 -26.39 3.85
CA TRP A 117 0.66 -25.06 4.32
C TRP A 117 1.88 -24.27 4.83
N SER A 118 2.84 -24.94 5.50
CA SER A 118 4.04 -24.30 6.04
C SER A 118 4.95 -23.78 4.94
N ASP A 119 5.20 -24.60 3.90
CA ASP A 119 6.04 -24.21 2.76
C ASP A 119 5.42 -23.01 2.01
N LYS A 120 4.09 -22.99 1.90
CA LYS A 120 3.35 -21.87 1.31
C LYS A 120 3.47 -20.61 2.16
N PHE A 121 3.31 -20.75 3.48
CA PHE A 121 3.48 -19.63 4.40
C PHE A 121 4.89 -19.04 4.33
N GLU A 122 5.93 -19.87 4.39
CA GLU A 122 7.32 -19.42 4.22
C GLU A 122 7.56 -18.72 2.87
N GLY A 123 6.93 -19.21 1.80
CA GLY A 123 6.94 -18.57 0.49
C GLY A 123 6.34 -17.16 0.52
N TYR A 124 5.23 -16.97 1.24
CA TYR A 124 4.62 -15.64 1.42
C TYR A 124 5.47 -14.73 2.29
N ILE A 125 6.07 -15.23 3.37
CA ILE A 125 7.00 -14.42 4.19
C ILE A 125 8.18 -13.91 3.36
N LYS A 126 8.79 -14.78 2.54
CA LYS A 126 9.87 -14.38 1.61
C LYS A 126 9.38 -13.32 0.62
N PHE A 127 8.19 -13.51 0.06
CA PHE A 127 7.58 -12.53 -0.82
C PHE A 127 7.34 -11.18 -0.13
N PHE A 128 6.87 -11.17 1.12
CA PHE A 128 6.64 -9.93 1.89
C PHE A 128 7.95 -9.20 2.22
N HIS A 129 9.02 -9.93 2.55
CA HIS A 129 10.35 -9.36 2.74
C HIS A 129 10.89 -8.63 1.50
N ASP A 130 10.49 -9.10 0.32
CA ASP A 130 10.88 -8.52 -0.95
C ASP A 130 10.06 -7.26 -1.29
N LEU A 131 8.96 -6.95 -0.60
CA LEU A 131 8.16 -5.78 -0.94
C LEU A 131 8.87 -4.45 -0.61
N PRO A 132 8.89 -3.47 -1.53
CA PRO A 132 9.28 -2.09 -1.23
C PRO A 132 8.31 -1.47 -0.21
N ILE A 133 8.76 -0.45 0.51
CA ILE A 133 7.95 0.22 1.55
C ILE A 133 7.34 1.54 1.07
N ALA A 134 7.86 2.10 -0.02
CA ALA A 134 7.35 3.33 -0.61
C ALA A 134 7.67 3.45 -2.10
N LEU A 135 6.98 4.39 -2.75
CA LEU A 135 7.23 4.82 -4.12
C LEU A 135 7.30 6.34 -4.17
N LYS A 136 8.32 6.87 -4.85
CA LYS A 136 8.50 8.29 -5.13
C LYS A 136 8.41 8.56 -6.64
N THR A 137 7.66 9.57 -7.04
CA THR A 137 7.51 9.93 -8.45
C THR A 137 8.40 11.12 -8.85
N GLY A 138 8.69 11.22 -10.15
CA GLY A 138 9.46 12.31 -10.75
C GLY A 138 8.79 13.68 -10.63
N ASN A 139 7.46 13.71 -10.59
CA ASN A 139 6.67 14.94 -10.37
C ASN A 139 6.41 15.28 -8.89
N GLY A 140 7.10 14.60 -7.96
CA GLY A 140 7.11 14.98 -6.55
C GLY A 140 5.94 14.43 -5.73
N VAL A 141 5.46 13.23 -6.01
CA VAL A 141 4.47 12.53 -5.17
C VAL A 141 5.17 11.40 -4.41
N PHE A 142 4.94 11.34 -3.10
CA PHE A 142 5.35 10.21 -2.27
C PHE A 142 4.15 9.31 -1.97
N ILE A 143 4.32 8.00 -2.10
CA ILE A 143 3.25 7.01 -1.93
C ILE A 143 3.75 5.95 -0.96
N SER A 144 2.97 5.69 0.08
CA SER A 144 3.23 4.65 1.07
C SER A 144 1.91 4.04 1.54
N HIS A 145 2.00 2.97 2.31
CA HIS A 145 0.81 2.33 2.89
C HIS A 145 0.04 3.29 3.80
N ALA A 146 0.72 3.83 4.81
CA ALA A 146 0.15 4.73 5.80
C ALA A 146 0.90 6.08 5.83
N GLY A 147 0.68 6.87 6.88
CA GLY A 147 1.23 8.21 7.04
C GLY A 147 2.74 8.29 7.30
N PRO A 148 3.29 9.51 7.41
CA PRO A 148 4.72 9.70 7.54
C PRO A 148 5.24 9.29 8.93
N PRO A 149 6.47 8.75 9.03
CA PRO A 149 7.19 8.67 10.29
C PRO A 149 7.67 10.06 10.70
N ILE A 150 7.79 10.27 12.01
CA ILE A 150 8.27 11.54 12.59
C ILE A 150 9.80 11.51 12.74
N GLY A 151 10.44 12.66 12.52
CA GLY A 151 11.85 12.86 12.88
C GLY A 151 12.87 12.36 11.85
N ILE A 152 12.45 12.08 10.62
CA ILE A 152 13.40 11.77 9.54
C ILE A 152 14.10 13.04 9.02
N ASN A 153 15.32 12.88 8.50
CA ASN A 153 16.12 13.97 7.94
C ASN A 153 16.21 13.90 6.41
N SER A 154 16.02 12.73 5.82
CA SER A 154 16.09 12.54 4.37
C SER A 154 15.41 11.26 3.91
N LEU A 155 15.27 11.09 2.59
CA LEU A 155 14.83 9.83 1.98
C LEU A 155 15.71 8.64 2.39
N LYS A 156 17.00 8.88 2.72
CA LYS A 156 17.93 7.83 3.11
C LYS A 156 17.56 7.15 4.43
N ASP A 157 16.89 7.87 5.32
CA ASP A 157 16.42 7.28 6.59
C ASP A 157 15.33 6.24 6.35
N ILE A 158 14.46 6.48 5.36
CA ILE A 158 13.46 5.52 4.89
C ILE A 158 14.15 4.35 4.21
N GLU A 159 15.08 4.62 3.29
CA GLU A 159 15.75 3.58 2.53
C GLU A 159 16.48 2.57 3.42
N ASN A 160 17.16 3.06 4.46
CA ASN A 160 17.93 2.27 5.41
C ASN A 160 17.07 1.70 6.55
N SER A 161 15.77 2.00 6.59
CA SER A 161 14.91 1.56 7.70
C SER A 161 14.80 0.03 7.76
N ILE A 162 14.75 -0.65 6.61
CA ILE A 162 14.63 -2.12 6.55
C ILE A 162 15.88 -2.81 7.15
N ASP A 163 17.05 -2.19 7.06
CA ASP A 163 18.30 -2.74 7.63
C ASP A 163 18.25 -2.84 9.16
N LYS A 164 17.33 -2.08 9.80
CA LYS A 164 17.07 -2.16 11.25
C LYS A 164 16.10 -3.28 11.63
N GLY A 165 15.65 -4.08 10.65
CA GLY A 165 14.68 -5.16 10.82
C GLY A 165 13.23 -4.69 10.89
N TYR A 166 12.32 -5.64 11.11
CA TYR A 166 10.87 -5.45 11.05
C TYR A 166 10.21 -5.33 12.43
N SER A 167 11.00 -5.04 13.46
CA SER A 167 10.47 -4.84 14.82
C SER A 167 9.54 -3.62 14.87
N GLU A 168 8.52 -3.67 15.73
CA GLU A 168 7.65 -2.53 16.04
C GLU A 168 8.41 -1.30 16.58
N PHE A 169 9.61 -1.49 17.13
CA PHE A 169 10.49 -0.41 17.59
C PHE A 169 11.23 0.30 16.44
N ASN A 170 11.16 -0.21 15.22
CA ASN A 170 11.66 0.48 14.04
C ASN A 170 10.69 1.60 13.64
N SER A 171 10.77 2.74 14.33
CA SER A 171 9.81 3.84 14.22
C SER A 171 9.63 4.40 12.81
N VAL A 172 10.67 4.34 11.95
CA VAL A 172 10.59 4.82 10.56
C VAL A 172 9.72 3.89 9.72
N LEU A 173 10.02 2.58 9.76
CA LEU A 173 9.24 1.57 9.04
C LEU A 173 7.83 1.49 9.61
N TYR A 174 7.71 1.40 10.94
CA TYR A 174 6.43 1.32 11.63
C TYR A 174 5.55 2.51 11.29
N GLY A 175 6.10 3.74 11.28
CA GLY A 175 5.35 4.93 10.91
C GLY A 175 4.73 4.84 9.51
N LEU A 176 5.51 4.43 8.50
CA LEU A 176 5.03 4.26 7.12
C LEU A 176 3.95 3.17 6.94
N LEU A 177 3.81 2.28 7.92
CA LEU A 177 2.86 1.16 7.87
C LEU A 177 1.64 1.38 8.77
N TRP A 178 1.75 2.16 9.84
CA TRP A 178 0.72 2.23 10.89
C TRP A 178 0.19 3.63 11.19
N ASN A 179 0.93 4.69 10.87
CA ASN A 179 0.54 6.03 11.30
C ASN A 179 -0.74 6.50 10.62
N ARG A 180 -1.67 7.02 11.42
CA ARG A 180 -2.96 7.57 10.97
C ARG A 180 -3.03 9.09 11.19
N PRO A 181 -3.69 9.81 10.27
CA PRO A 181 -3.95 11.23 10.44
C PRO A 181 -4.82 11.45 11.68
N TYR A 182 -4.72 12.64 12.27
CA TYR A 182 -5.43 13.06 13.50
C TYR A 182 -5.06 12.32 14.79
N ARG A 183 -4.28 11.24 14.70
CA ARG A 183 -3.85 10.43 15.84
C ARG A 183 -2.34 10.45 16.02
N ASP A 184 -1.62 10.09 14.96
CA ASP A 184 -0.18 9.82 15.06
C ASP A 184 0.67 10.95 14.46
N TYR A 185 0.08 11.80 13.62
CA TYR A 185 0.74 12.96 13.00
C TYR A 185 -0.25 14.08 12.66
N SER A 186 0.28 15.29 12.53
CA SER A 186 -0.44 16.50 12.11
C SER A 186 -0.15 16.87 10.65
N GLU A 187 -0.90 17.83 10.11
CA GLU A 187 -0.63 18.40 8.77
C GLU A 187 0.79 19.00 8.66
N TYR A 188 1.27 19.61 9.74
CA TYR A 188 2.63 20.17 9.83
C TYR A 188 3.72 19.08 9.75
N ASP A 189 3.47 17.91 10.32
CA ASP A 189 4.40 16.79 10.24
C ASP A 189 4.49 16.25 8.80
N VAL A 190 3.38 16.24 8.06
CA VAL A 190 3.37 15.88 6.63
C VAL A 190 4.21 16.88 5.81
N GLU A 191 4.06 18.17 6.07
CA GLU A 191 4.85 19.22 5.41
C GLU A 191 6.34 19.05 5.65
N ILE A 192 6.76 18.91 6.91
CA ILE A 192 8.16 18.68 7.26
C ILE A 192 8.68 17.42 6.56
N PHE A 193 7.93 16.32 6.64
CA PHE A 193 8.31 15.06 6.03
C PHE A 193 8.56 15.22 4.52
N LEU A 194 7.60 15.80 3.78
CA LEU A 194 7.69 16.00 2.34
C LEU A 194 8.86 16.90 1.95
N ASP A 195 9.14 17.95 2.73
CA ASP A 195 10.29 18.84 2.53
C ASP A 195 11.64 18.10 2.67
N LYS A 196 11.73 17.15 3.59
CA LYS A 196 12.94 16.32 3.80
C LYS A 196 13.16 15.33 2.66
N ILE A 197 12.09 14.78 2.10
CA ILE A 197 12.17 13.81 0.99
C ILE A 197 12.06 14.43 -0.41
N LYS A 198 11.89 15.76 -0.49
CA LYS A 198 11.77 16.53 -1.74
C LYS A 198 10.57 16.10 -2.59
N CYS A 199 9.41 16.02 -1.93
CA CYS A 199 8.10 15.82 -2.57
C CYS A 199 7.15 16.97 -2.24
N ASN A 200 6.09 17.08 -3.02
CA ASN A 200 5.09 18.13 -2.95
C ASN A 200 3.74 17.63 -2.40
N ALA A 201 3.47 16.32 -2.55
CA ALA A 201 2.25 15.69 -2.08
C ALA A 201 2.50 14.24 -1.64
N MET A 202 1.61 13.72 -0.79
CA MET A 202 1.61 12.34 -0.31
C MET A 202 0.28 11.64 -0.66
N ILE A 203 0.33 10.38 -1.06
CA ILE A 203 -0.85 9.50 -1.18
C ILE A 203 -0.70 8.34 -0.20
N VAL A 204 -1.73 8.07 0.60
CA VAL A 204 -1.75 6.99 1.59
C VAL A 204 -3.07 6.21 1.55
N GLY A 205 -3.01 4.93 1.96
CA GLY A 205 -4.15 4.10 2.29
C GLY A 205 -4.35 4.02 3.80
N HIS A 206 -4.61 2.80 4.29
CA HIS A 206 -4.71 2.39 5.71
C HIS A 206 -5.86 3.01 6.52
N THR A 207 -6.26 4.24 6.21
CA THR A 207 -7.35 4.98 6.84
C THR A 207 -8.57 4.97 5.91
N PRO A 208 -9.62 4.19 6.22
CA PRO A 208 -10.81 4.13 5.40
C PRO A 208 -11.52 5.49 5.41
N VAL A 209 -11.83 6.01 4.23
CA VAL A 209 -12.57 7.26 3.99
C VAL A 209 -13.64 7.01 2.92
N ASP A 210 -14.51 7.97 2.63
CA ASP A 210 -15.49 7.86 1.51
C ASP A 210 -14.80 8.10 0.16
N GLY A 211 -14.03 7.11 -0.27
CA GLY A 211 -13.24 7.14 -1.51
C GLY A 211 -11.96 7.94 -1.38
N ILE A 212 -12.06 9.24 -1.07
CA ILE A 212 -10.91 10.10 -0.82
C ILE A 212 -11.15 11.11 0.31
N GLU A 213 -10.08 11.54 0.94
CA GLU A 213 -10.05 12.69 1.86
C GLU A 213 -8.75 13.46 1.68
N ILE A 214 -8.83 14.79 1.71
CA ILE A 214 -7.66 15.67 1.74
C ILE A 214 -7.36 15.99 3.20
N PHE A 215 -6.13 15.71 3.64
CA PHE A 215 -5.62 16.05 4.97
C PHE A 215 -4.59 17.18 4.85
N GLY A 216 -4.97 18.36 5.32
CA GLY A 216 -4.26 19.62 5.05
C GLY A 216 -4.11 19.91 3.56
N ASP A 217 -3.01 20.54 3.16
CA ASP A 217 -2.73 20.82 1.75
C ASP A 217 -1.90 19.73 1.06
N LYS A 218 -1.35 18.78 1.83
CA LYS A 218 -0.21 17.95 1.38
C LYS A 218 -0.49 16.47 1.27
N GLN A 219 -1.54 15.94 1.88
CA GLN A 219 -1.84 14.51 1.83
C GLN A 219 -3.22 14.23 1.26
N LEU A 220 -3.29 13.21 0.41
CA LEU A 220 -4.52 12.59 -0.03
C LEU A 220 -4.61 11.18 0.57
N ILE A 221 -5.66 10.94 1.34
CA ILE A 221 -6.04 9.63 1.84
C ILE A 221 -6.96 8.98 0.81
N LEU A 222 -6.68 7.74 0.42
CA LEU A 222 -7.34 7.03 -0.66
C LEU A 222 -7.87 5.67 -0.18
N SER A 223 -9.12 5.35 -0.51
CA SER A 223 -9.74 4.05 -0.22
C SER A 223 -10.19 3.36 -1.50
N SER A 224 -9.50 2.27 -1.88
CA SER A 224 -9.72 1.56 -3.13
C SER A 224 -10.64 0.34 -3.04
N SER A 225 -10.53 -0.49 -2.00
CA SER A 225 -11.49 -1.57 -1.75
C SER A 225 -12.17 -1.37 -0.40
N PHE A 226 -11.38 -1.41 0.68
CA PHE A 226 -11.91 -1.17 2.01
C PHE A 226 -12.13 0.33 2.22
N SER A 227 -13.40 0.73 2.26
CA SER A 227 -13.85 2.13 2.23
C SER A 227 -15.08 2.32 3.13
N ILE A 228 -15.28 3.55 3.60
CA ILE A 228 -16.51 3.95 4.32
C ILE A 228 -17.69 4.10 3.34
N GLY A 229 -17.42 4.34 2.07
CA GLY A 229 -18.45 4.54 1.04
C GLY A 229 -17.95 4.16 -0.34
N LYS A 230 -17.66 5.15 -1.16
CA LYS A 230 -17.18 5.01 -2.53
C LYS A 230 -15.79 4.39 -2.56
N LYS A 231 -15.50 3.67 -3.63
CA LYS A 231 -14.17 3.13 -3.91
C LYS A 231 -13.50 4.01 -4.94
N ALA A 232 -12.29 4.46 -4.67
CA ALA A 232 -11.56 5.36 -5.54
C ALA A 232 -10.16 4.84 -5.85
N TYR A 233 -9.59 5.31 -6.96
CA TYR A 233 -8.21 5.06 -7.35
C TYR A 233 -7.68 6.27 -8.12
N ILE A 234 -6.37 6.36 -8.28
CA ILE A 234 -5.75 7.44 -9.05
C ILE A 234 -5.19 6.89 -10.35
N ILE A 235 -5.31 7.66 -11.44
CA ILE A 235 -4.50 7.50 -12.65
C ILE A 235 -3.63 8.75 -12.79
N LEU A 236 -2.47 8.75 -12.16
CA LEU A 236 -1.54 9.87 -12.13
C LEU A 236 -0.76 9.94 -13.44
N ASP A 237 -0.67 11.13 -14.02
CA ASP A 237 0.20 11.43 -15.15
C ASP A 237 1.48 12.08 -14.63
N LEU A 238 2.61 11.37 -14.75
CA LEU A 238 3.89 11.79 -14.18
C LEU A 238 4.51 12.98 -14.92
N GLU A 239 3.97 13.36 -16.08
CA GLU A 239 4.40 14.56 -16.81
C GLU A 239 3.69 15.83 -16.31
N LYS A 240 2.61 15.68 -15.52
CA LYS A 240 1.87 16.82 -14.97
C LYS A 240 2.50 17.30 -13.67
N LYS A 241 2.61 18.62 -13.53
CA LYS A 241 3.05 19.27 -12.30
C LYS A 241 2.07 19.00 -11.16
N ILE A 242 2.61 18.59 -10.01
CA ILE A 242 1.90 18.45 -8.74
C ILE A 242 2.55 19.40 -7.74
N GLY A 243 1.82 20.42 -7.30
CA GLY A 243 2.28 21.35 -6.27
C GLY A 243 1.86 20.96 -4.86
N ASN A 244 0.74 20.25 -4.72
CA ASN A 244 0.13 19.86 -3.44
C ASN A 244 -0.88 18.70 -3.64
N ALA A 245 -1.58 18.27 -2.60
CA ALA A 245 -2.55 17.17 -2.69
C ALA A 245 -3.82 17.54 -3.48
N ASN A 246 -4.25 18.81 -3.48
CA ASN A 246 -5.41 19.25 -4.26
C ASN A 246 -5.19 19.03 -5.77
N ASP A 247 -3.96 19.16 -6.27
CA ASP A 247 -3.61 18.82 -7.64
C ASP A 247 -3.88 17.36 -8.01
N LEU A 248 -3.91 16.44 -7.04
CA LEU A 248 -4.17 15.02 -7.27
C LEU A 248 -5.64 14.73 -7.61
N LEU A 249 -6.56 15.60 -7.18
CA LEU A 249 -8.01 15.41 -7.36
C LEU A 249 -8.41 15.25 -8.84
N LYS A 250 -7.70 15.90 -9.76
CA LYS A 250 -7.95 15.77 -11.22
C LYS A 250 -7.69 14.35 -11.76
N PHE A 251 -6.91 13.55 -11.03
CA PHE A 251 -6.54 12.18 -11.39
C PHE A 251 -7.37 11.12 -10.68
N VAL A 252 -8.22 11.51 -9.72
CA VAL A 252 -9.09 10.58 -8.99
C VAL A 252 -10.15 10.02 -9.93
N ARG A 253 -10.37 8.72 -9.81
CA ARG A 253 -11.41 7.95 -10.49
C ARG A 253 -12.13 7.10 -9.45
N TYR A 254 -13.36 6.72 -9.77
CA TYR A 254 -14.17 5.88 -8.90
C TYR A 254 -14.34 4.50 -9.51
N LEU A 255 -14.29 3.48 -8.67
CA LEU A 255 -14.57 2.10 -9.02
C LEU A 255 -16.08 1.88 -8.84
N ASN A 256 -16.80 1.76 -9.97
CA ASN A 256 -18.27 1.67 -10.00
C ASN A 256 -18.85 0.33 -9.55
#